data_AF-A0A6N8I0H0-F1
#
_entry.id   AF-A0A6N8I0H0-F1
#
_cell.length_a   1.000
_cell.length_b   1.000
_cell.length_c   1.000
_cell.angle_alpha   90.00
_cell.angle_beta   90.00
_cell.angle_gamma   90.00
#
_symmetry.space_group_name_H-M   'P 1'
#
loop_
_entity.id
_entity.type
_entity.pdbx_description
1 polymer ?
#
loop_
_entity_poly.entity_id
_entity_poly.type
_entity_poly.pdbx_seq_one_letter_code
_entity_poly.pdbx_strand_id
1 'polypeptide(L)' 'MRTYLKKLRCDRKFTQQDIADELGVSLSYYNSIENGNRQKNMELLMAKRLSDVLHVPVEFIITEEEKLAQKSA' A
#
# COMPACT_ATOMS: atom_id res chain seq x y z
N MET A 1 6.87 -7.42 4.02
CA MET A 1 6.24 -7.12 2.70
C MET A 1 4.73 -7.19 2.83
N ARG A 2 4.04 -6.15 2.35
CA ARG A 2 2.58 -6.05 2.27
C ARG A 2 2.09 -6.78 1.02
N THR A 3 1.91 -8.09 1.17
CA THR A 3 1.50 -8.97 0.06
C THR A 3 0.14 -8.59 -0.52
N TYR A 4 -0.77 -8.03 0.30
CA TYR A 4 -2.07 -7.54 -0.15
C TYR A 4 -1.93 -6.35 -1.12
N LEU A 5 -1.03 -5.39 -0.86
CA LEU A 5 -0.79 -4.25 -1.77
C LEU A 5 -0.25 -4.74 -3.10
N LYS A 6 0.75 -5.63 -3.07
CA LYS A 6 1.33 -6.21 -4.29
C LYS A 6 0.29 -6.94 -5.12
N LYS A 7 -0.56 -7.76 -4.48
CA LYS A 7 -1.63 -8.49 -5.15
C LYS A 7 -2.62 -7.52 -5.78
N LEU A 8 -3.13 -6.56 -5.02
CA LEU A 8 -4.12 -5.58 -5.50
C LEU A 8 -3.58 -4.75 -6.67
N ARG A 9 -2.31 -4.34 -6.59
CA ARG A 9 -1.60 -3.63 -7.66
C ARG A 9 -1.53 -4.47 -8.94
N CYS A 10 -1.09 -5.73 -8.83
CA CYS A 10 -0.98 -6.64 -9.97
C CYS A 10 -2.35 -6.98 -10.59
N ASP A 11 -3.38 -7.21 -9.76
CA ASP A 11 -4.75 -7.49 -10.22
C ASP A 11 -5.32 -6.31 -11.03
N ARG A 12 -4.89 -5.09 -10.71
CA ARG A 12 -5.22 -3.86 -11.45
C ARG A 12 -4.26 -3.53 -12.59
N LYS A 13 -3.31 -4.41 -12.88
CA LYS A 13 -2.29 -4.26 -13.93
C LYS A 13 -1.37 -3.05 -13.75
N PHE A 14 -1.20 -2.58 -12.52
CA PHE A 14 -0.27 -1.51 -12.20
C PHE A 14 1.14 -2.06 -11.94
N THR A 15 2.15 -1.34 -12.40
CA THR A 15 3.54 -1.50 -11.97
C THR A 15 3.80 -0.72 -10.68
N GLN A 16 4.93 -0.98 -10.00
CA GLN A 16 5.33 -0.15 -8.86
C GLN A 16 5.60 1.31 -9.26
N GLN A 17 6.02 1.54 -10.51
CA GLN A 17 6.25 2.88 -11.05
C GLN A 17 4.91 3.61 -11.22
N ASP A 18 3.90 2.94 -11.78
CA ASP A 18 2.57 3.52 -11.99
C ASP A 18 1.97 4.02 -10.68
N ILE A 19 2.04 3.21 -9.60
CA ILE A 19 1.54 3.64 -8.30
C ILE A 19 2.37 4.80 -7.73
N ALA A 20 3.69 4.79 -7.91
CA ALA A 20 4.55 5.87 -7.44
C ALA A 20 4.19 7.20 -8.14
N ASP A 21 3.95 7.16 -9.45
CA ASP A 21 3.58 8.30 -10.27
C ASP A 21 2.19 8.86 -9.87
N GLU A 22 1.19 7.98 -9.71
CA GLU A 22 -0.16 8.36 -9.24
C GLU A 22 -0.13 8.95 -7.82
N LEU A 23 0.76 8.44 -6.97
CA LEU A 23 1.01 8.97 -5.62
C LEU A 23 1.96 10.17 -5.63
N GLY A 24 2.52 10.62 -6.76
CA GLY A 24 3.51 11.70 -6.78
C GLY A 24 4.68 11.50 -5.79
N VAL A 25 5.12 10.24 -5.61
CA VAL A 25 6.28 9.87 -4.76
C VAL A 25 7.33 9.17 -5.61
N SER A 26 8.54 9.00 -5.08
CA SER A 26 9.55 8.23 -5.80
C SER A 26 9.23 6.73 -5.83
N LEU A 27 9.67 6.02 -6.88
CA LEU A 27 9.58 4.56 -6.96
C LEU A 27 10.18 3.88 -5.73
N SER A 28 11.34 4.33 -5.28
CA SER A 28 12.03 3.79 -4.10
C SER A 28 11.18 3.96 -2.83
N TYR A 29 10.46 5.07 -2.72
CA TYR A 29 9.55 5.33 -1.61
C TYR A 29 8.37 4.36 -1.61
N TYR A 30 7.68 4.19 -2.75
CA TYR A 30 6.59 3.23 -2.86
C TYR A 30 7.06 1.78 -2.67
N ASN A 31 8.19 1.41 -3.27
CA ASN A 31 8.81 0.11 -3.09
C ASN A 31 9.08 -0.19 -1.60
N SER A 32 9.58 0.79 -0.85
CA SER A 32 9.79 0.66 0.59
C SER A 32 8.49 0.51 1.38
N ILE A 33 7.39 1.16 0.95
CA ILE A 33 6.05 0.96 1.53
C ILE A 33 5.54 -0.45 1.24
N GLU A 34 5.53 -0.90 -0.02
CA GLU A 34 5.04 -2.23 -0.42
C GLU A 34 5.87 -3.33 0.27
N ASN A 35 7.16 -3.12 0.48
CA ASN A 35 8.02 -4.07 1.19
C ASN A 35 7.86 -4.04 2.71
N GLY A 36 7.21 -3.03 3.29
CA GLY A 36 7.07 -2.88 4.75
C GLY A 36 8.29 -2.27 5.43
N ASN A 37 9.26 -1.77 4.66
CA ASN A 37 10.48 -1.13 5.17
C ASN A 37 10.24 0.32 5.59
N ARG A 38 9.15 0.94 5.10
CA ARG A 38 8.70 2.29 5.46
C ARG A 38 7.24 2.27 5.90
N GLN A 39 6.87 3.24 6.74
CA GLN A 39 5.57 3.33 7.39
C GLN A 39 5.23 2.02 8.12
N LYS A 40 6.00 1.67 9.17
CA LYS A 40 5.74 0.47 9.99
C LYS A 40 4.28 0.47 10.51
N ASN A 41 3.77 1.66 10.79
CA ASN A 41 2.34 1.94 10.88
C ASN A 41 1.96 2.78 9.66
N MET A 42 1.06 2.29 8.81
CA MET A 42 0.55 3.04 7.67
C MET A 42 -0.17 4.30 8.16
N GLU A 43 0.26 5.47 7.71
CA GLU A 43 -0.42 6.73 8.03
C GLU A 43 -1.79 6.78 7.33
N LEU A 44 -2.83 7.27 8.00
CA LEU A 44 -4.18 7.32 7.45
C LEU A 44 -4.26 8.07 6.12
N LEU A 45 -3.49 9.16 5.98
CA LEU A 45 -3.42 9.89 4.72
C LEU A 45 -2.83 9.03 3.59
N MET A 46 -1.80 8.23 3.88
CA MET A 46 -1.24 7.31 2.88
C MET A 46 -2.22 6.19 2.55
N ALA A 47 -2.88 5.62 3.56
CA ALA A 47 -3.92 4.60 3.35
C ALA A 47 -5.04 5.12 2.44
N LYS A 48 -5.51 6.36 2.66
CA LYS A 48 -6.48 7.02 1.79
C LYS A 48 -5.96 7.19 0.36
N ARG A 49 -4.73 7.68 0.19
CA ARG A 49 -4.17 7.86 -1.16
C ARG A 49 -4.02 6.54 -1.90
N LEU A 50 -3.60 5.48 -1.20
CA LEU A 50 -3.55 4.13 -1.76
C LEU A 50 -4.94 3.60 -2.11
N SER A 51 -5.94 3.88 -1.27
CA SER A 51 -7.32 3.45 -1.53
C SER A 51 -7.89 4.12 -2.78
N ASP A 52 -7.58 5.41 -2.98
CA ASP A 52 -7.99 6.18 -4.16
C ASP A 52 -7.36 5.61 -5.44
N VAL A 53 -6.03 5.41 -5.46
CA VAL A 53 -5.28 4.87 -6.62
C VAL A 53 -5.64 3.42 -6.92
N LEU A 54 -5.78 2.61 -5.88
CA LEU A 54 -6.12 1.19 -6.00
C LEU A 54 -7.63 0.96 -5.98
N HIS A 55 -8.45 2.00 -6.15
CA HIS A 55 -9.93 1.95 -6.22
C HIS A 55 -10.59 0.93 -5.28
N VAL A 56 -10.18 0.94 -4.01
CA VAL A 56 -10.76 0.13 -2.94
C VAL A 56 -11.23 1.05 -1.82
N PRO A 57 -12.17 0.62 -0.96
CA PRO A 57 -12.48 1.35 0.26
C PRO A 57 -11.24 1.51 1.14
N VAL A 58 -11.10 2.64 1.84
CA VAL A 58 -9.97 2.86 2.76
C VAL A 58 -9.98 1.84 3.92
N GLU A 59 -11.18 1.40 4.30
CA GLU A 59 -11.41 0.35 5.32
C GLU A 59 -10.74 -0.97 4.94
N PHE A 60 -10.64 -1.28 3.64
CA PHE A 60 -9.92 -2.47 3.18
C PHE A 60 -8.44 -2.38 3.52
N ILE A 61 -7.81 -1.23 3.25
CA ILE A 61 -6.38 -1.00 3.54
C ILE A 61 -6.15 -1.08 5.06
N ILE A 62 -7.00 -0.44 5.86
CA ILE A 62 -6.91 -0.46 7.32
C ILE A 62 -7.01 -1.90 7.85
N THR A 63 -8.02 -2.65 7.39
CA THR A 63 -8.24 -4.04 7.80
C THR A 63 -7.03 -4.93 7.47
N GLU A 64 -6.41 -4.77 6.30
CA GLU A 64 -5.23 -5.55 5.93
C GLU A 64 -3.98 -5.16 6.74
N GLU A 65 -3.82 -3.88 7.10
CA GLU A 65 -2.76 -3.44 8.00
C GLU A 65 -2.94 -4.00 9.43
N GLU A 66 -4.17 -4.03 9.95
CA GLU A 66 -4.47 -4.63 11.26
C GLU A 66 -4.15 -6.13 11.29
N LYS A 67 -4.54 -6.87 10.24
CA LYS A 67 -4.19 -8.30 10.08
C LYS A 67 -2.68 -8.50 10.03
N LEU A 68 -1.94 -7.61 9.37
CA LEU A 68 -0.49 -7.68 9.27
C LEU A 68 0.19 -7.45 10.64
N ALA A 69 -0.32 -6.47 11.40
CA ALA A 69 0.17 -6.17 12.75
C ALA A 69 -0.06 -7.35 13.71
N GLN A 70 -1.24 -7.97 13.67
CA GLN A 70 -1.58 -9.13 14.51
C GLN A 70 -0.71 -10.36 14.23
N LYS A 71 -0.27 -10.57 12.98
CA LYS A 71 0.62 -11.68 12.60
C LYS A 71 2.08 -11.47 13.02
N SER A 72 2.43 -10.26 13.42
CA SER A 72 3.79 -9.88 13.81
C SER A 72 3.97 -9.84 15.34
N ALA A 73 2.91 -10.15 16.09
CA ALA A 73 2.88 -10.29 17.55
C ALA A 73 2.95 -11.77 17.94
#